data_AF-G6XH83-F1
#
_entry.id   AF-G6XH83-F1
#
_cell.length_a   1.000
_cell.length_b   1.000
_cell.length_c   1.000
_cell.angle_alpha   90.00
_cell.angle_beta   90.00
_cell.angle_gamma   90.00
#
_symmetry.space_group_name_H-M   'P 1'
#
loop_
_entity.id
_entity.type
_entity.pdbx_description
1 polymer ?
#
loop_
_entity_poly.entity_id
_entity_poly.type
_entity_poly.pdbx_seq_one_letter_code
_entity_poly.pdbx_strand_id
1 'polypeptide(L)'
;MPSPVFALKGRKVDHGITNIRNTASQHWRRWLGVPHRCIVPFTAFSEQSCQQDGSFRPVWFAANETRPLRFFAGIWTSWTSVRKLKEGEVTADLFGFLTTEANGVVAPYHPKAMPVILRSREEIKTWLTAPTPVALELQRPLADSALQVL
;
A
#
# COMPACT_ATOMS: atom_id res chain seq x y z
N MET A 1 5.72 2.78 6.85
CA MET A 1 5.84 1.83 7.99
C MET A 1 7.29 1.54 8.35
N PRO A 2 7.59 1.13 9.59
CA PRO A 2 8.95 0.76 10.00
C PRO A 2 9.49 -0.44 9.21
N SER A 3 10.78 -0.41 8.88
CA SER A 3 11.45 -1.53 8.20
C SER A 3 11.79 -2.67 9.18
N PRO A 4 11.85 -3.94 8.73
CA PRO A 4 12.33 -5.03 9.57
C PRO A 4 13.82 -4.85 9.88
N VAL A 5 14.24 -5.32 11.06
CA VAL A 5 15.61 -5.14 11.58
C VAL A 5 16.68 -5.58 10.58
N PHE A 6 16.47 -6.69 9.88
CA PHE A 6 17.45 -7.20 8.90
C PHE A 6 17.66 -6.23 7.72
N ALA A 7 16.64 -5.46 7.32
CA ALA A 7 16.71 -4.50 6.22
C ALA A 7 17.48 -3.22 6.61
N LEU A 8 17.65 -2.99 7.92
CA LEU A 8 18.39 -1.86 8.48
C LEU A 8 19.86 -2.18 8.76
N LYS A 9 20.32 -3.42 8.54
CA LYS A 9 21.72 -3.81 8.76
C LYS A 9 22.66 -2.95 7.90
N GLY A 10 23.55 -2.21 8.55
CA GLY A 10 24.49 -1.29 7.89
C GLY A 10 23.85 0.02 7.39
N ARG A 11 22.58 0.27 7.68
CA ARG A 11 21.89 1.51 7.33
C ARG A 11 21.87 2.45 8.54
N LYS A 12 22.10 3.74 8.29
CA LYS A 12 22.02 4.81 9.29
C LYS A 12 20.63 5.46 9.36
N VAL A 13 19.74 5.09 8.44
CA VAL A 13 18.38 5.65 8.31
C VAL A 13 17.40 4.54 7.96
N ASP A 14 16.17 4.68 8.43
CA ASP A 14 15.03 3.89 8.00
C ASP A 14 14.18 4.72 7.02
N HIS A 15 14.24 4.41 5.73
CA HIS A 15 13.37 5.02 4.71
C HIS A 15 11.92 4.52 4.80
N GLY A 16 11.68 3.44 5.55
CA GLY A 16 10.41 2.78 5.74
C GLY A 16 9.91 2.02 4.52
N ILE A 17 8.80 1.32 4.75
CA ILE A 17 8.10 0.50 3.78
C ILE A 17 6.73 1.12 3.51
N THR A 18 6.44 1.39 2.24
CA THR A 18 5.15 1.91 1.77
C THR A 18 4.16 0.78 1.45
N ASN A 19 4.66 -0.29 0.83
CA ASN A 19 3.86 -1.39 0.27
C ASN A 19 4.02 -2.68 1.09
N ILE A 20 2.91 -3.25 1.55
CA ILE A 20 2.89 -4.43 2.44
C ILE A 20 2.27 -5.61 1.70
N ARG A 21 3.13 -6.49 1.16
CA ARG A 21 2.70 -7.68 0.41
C ARG A 21 2.49 -8.88 1.31
N ASN A 22 3.53 -9.33 2.00
CA ASN A 22 3.49 -10.58 2.77
C ASN A 22 3.00 -10.34 4.21
N THR A 23 1.69 -10.34 4.42
CA THR A 23 1.04 -10.15 5.74
C THR A 23 1.25 -11.33 6.70
N ALA A 24 1.72 -12.49 6.21
CA ALA A 24 2.09 -13.63 7.05
C ALA A 24 3.45 -13.42 7.77
N SER A 25 4.27 -12.47 7.31
CA SER A 25 5.56 -12.14 7.94
C SER A 25 5.37 -11.71 9.39
N GLN A 26 6.22 -12.24 10.27
CA GLN A 26 6.21 -11.92 11.70
C GLN A 26 6.40 -10.41 11.98
N HIS A 27 7.10 -9.71 11.08
CA HIS A 27 7.33 -8.27 11.18
C HIS A 27 6.01 -7.49 11.30
N TRP A 28 5.01 -7.84 10.49
CA TRP A 28 3.77 -7.09 10.40
C TRP A 28 2.75 -7.43 11.49
N ARG A 29 2.84 -8.62 12.12
CA ARG A 29 1.82 -9.13 13.06
C ARG A 29 1.37 -8.12 14.10
N ARG A 30 2.30 -7.32 14.64
CA ARG A 30 2.04 -6.30 15.66
C ARG A 30 1.17 -5.13 15.18
N TRP A 31 1.11 -4.88 13.88
CA TRP A 31 0.37 -3.75 13.28
C TRP A 31 -0.80 -4.21 12.38
N LEU A 32 -1.15 -5.49 12.39
CA LEU A 32 -2.30 -5.99 11.64
C LEU A 32 -3.61 -5.93 12.41
N GLY A 33 -3.59 -5.66 13.72
CA GLY A 33 -4.79 -5.52 14.54
C GLY A 33 -5.58 -4.25 14.24
N VAL A 34 -6.85 -4.22 14.67
CA VAL A 34 -7.81 -3.11 14.47
C VAL A 34 -7.24 -1.73 14.84
N PRO A 35 -6.54 -1.53 15.98
CA PRO A 35 -6.01 -0.21 16.35
C PRO A 35 -5.02 0.40 15.36
N HIS A 36 -4.41 -0.43 14.51
CA HIS A 36 -3.43 -0.03 13.52
C HIS A 36 -4.01 0.08 12.11
N ARG A 37 -5.33 -0.07 11.92
CA ARG A 37 -5.96 0.06 10.59
C ARG A 37 -6.20 1.52 10.25
N CYS A 38 -5.97 1.88 8.99
CA CYS A 38 -6.36 3.16 8.43
C CYS A 38 -6.87 2.99 6.99
N ILE A 39 -7.53 4.02 6.47
CA ILE A 39 -7.89 4.11 5.05
C ILE A 39 -7.04 5.21 4.40
N VAL A 40 -6.51 4.92 3.22
CA VAL A 40 -5.66 5.87 2.49
C VAL A 40 -6.43 6.40 1.28
N PRO A 41 -6.99 7.62 1.33
CA PRO A 41 -7.78 8.17 0.23
C PRO A 41 -6.93 8.41 -1.02
N PHE A 42 -7.47 8.09 -2.18
CA PHE A 42 -6.87 8.40 -3.48
C PHE A 42 -7.94 8.61 -4.56
N THR A 43 -7.57 9.31 -5.63
CA THR A 43 -8.42 9.51 -6.83
C THR A 43 -7.82 8.86 -8.08
N ALA A 44 -6.50 8.78 -8.14
CA ALA A 44 -5.73 8.00 -9.11
C ALA A 44 -4.41 7.55 -8.48
N PHE A 45 -3.79 6.50 -9.01
CA PHE A 45 -2.43 6.08 -8.67
C PHE A 45 -1.63 5.80 -9.93
N SER A 46 -0.31 5.77 -9.83
CA SER A 46 0.57 5.51 -10.98
C SER A 46 1.52 4.36 -10.71
N GLU A 47 1.83 3.59 -11.74
CA GLU A 47 2.97 2.66 -11.75
C GLU A 47 3.99 3.10 -12.80
N GLN A 48 5.27 2.87 -12.53
CA GLN A 48 6.33 3.17 -13.50
C GLN A 48 6.40 2.05 -14.54
N SER A 49 6.10 2.38 -15.79
CA SER A 49 6.17 1.45 -16.91
C SER A 49 7.42 1.72 -17.73
N CYS A 50 8.19 0.66 -17.97
CA CYS A 50 9.25 0.67 -18.97
C CYS A 50 8.64 0.84 -20.37
N GLN A 51 9.18 1.75 -21.15
CA GLN A 51 8.78 2.03 -22.52
C GLN A 51 9.68 1.28 -23.51
N GLN A 52 9.29 1.23 -24.78
CA GLN A 52 10.09 0.58 -25.83
C GLN A 52 11.48 1.23 -26.02
N ASP A 53 11.58 2.54 -25.73
CA ASP A 53 12.85 3.29 -25.80
C ASP A 53 13.73 3.12 -24.54
N GLY A 54 13.32 2.26 -23.59
CA GLY A 54 14.01 2.03 -22.32
C GLY A 54 13.77 3.10 -21.26
N SER A 55 13.03 4.17 -21.57
CA SER A 55 12.62 5.16 -20.59
C SER A 55 11.55 4.61 -19.65
N PHE A 56 11.42 5.20 -18.46
CA PHE A 56 10.31 4.92 -17.54
C PHE A 56 9.35 6.11 -17.55
N ARG A 57 8.06 5.82 -17.69
CA ARG A 57 7.00 6.83 -17.59
C ARG A 57 5.89 6.34 -16.65
N PRO A 58 5.28 7.25 -15.88
CA PRO A 58 4.13 6.89 -15.05
C PRO A 58 2.93 6.57 -15.94
N VAL A 59 2.32 5.41 -15.72
CA VAL A 59 1.00 5.06 -16.24
C VAL A 59 0.01 5.25 -15.11
N TRP A 60 -1.03 6.04 -15.36
CA TRP A 60 -2.03 6.41 -14.35
C TRP A 60 -3.25 5.50 -14.42
N PHE A 61 -3.75 5.12 -13.27
CA PHE A 61 -4.93 4.26 -13.09
C PHE A 61 -5.94 4.95 -12.19
N ALA A 62 -7.21 4.85 -12.56
CA ALA A 62 -8.33 5.31 -11.74
C ALA A 62 -9.56 4.44 -11.96
N ALA A 63 -10.60 4.64 -11.14
CA ALA A 63 -11.86 3.93 -11.29
C ALA A 63 -12.58 4.28 -12.60
N ASN A 64 -12.53 5.54 -13.01
CA ASN A 64 -13.01 6.07 -14.29
C ASN A 64 -12.45 7.49 -14.51
N GLU A 65 -12.80 8.15 -15.62
CA GLU A 65 -12.32 9.50 -15.97
C GLU A 65 -12.72 10.58 -14.96
N THR A 66 -13.84 10.40 -14.23
CA THR A 66 -14.28 11.33 -13.19
C THR A 66 -13.49 11.20 -11.88
N ARG A 67 -12.59 10.21 -11.79
CA ARG A 67 -11.66 9.96 -10.67
C ARG A 67 -12.34 10.02 -9.29
N PRO A 68 -13.42 9.25 -9.06
CA PRO A 68 -14.11 9.26 -7.77
C PRO A 68 -13.17 8.79 -6.66
N LEU A 69 -13.41 9.30 -5.46
CA LEU A 69 -12.63 8.92 -4.28
C LEU A 69 -12.72 7.41 -4.01
N ARG A 70 -11.56 6.79 -3.85
CA ARG A 70 -11.35 5.39 -3.44
C ARG A 70 -10.36 5.35 -2.28
N PHE A 71 -10.16 4.17 -1.71
CA PHE A 71 -9.28 4.00 -0.55
C PHE A 71 -8.38 2.78 -0.70
N PHE A 72 -7.11 2.91 -0.34
CA PHE A 72 -6.26 1.74 -0.10
C PHE A 72 -6.48 1.18 1.32
N ALA A 73 -6.32 -0.13 1.46
CA ALA A 73 -6.31 -0.81 2.74
C ALA A 73 -4.99 -0.51 3.49
N GLY A 74 -5.01 0.49 4.35
CA GLY A 74 -3.84 0.99 5.07
C GLY A 74 -3.64 0.40 6.46
N ILE A 75 -2.38 0.35 6.91
CA ILE A 75 -2.04 0.24 8.32
C ILE A 75 -1.13 1.38 8.75
N TRP A 76 -1.12 1.70 10.04
CA TRP A 76 -0.36 2.79 10.61
C TRP A 76 0.20 2.47 12.00
N THR A 77 1.22 3.22 12.41
CA THR A 77 1.80 3.18 13.76
C THR A 77 2.54 4.47 14.06
N SER A 78 2.56 4.88 15.33
CA SER A 78 3.57 5.82 15.81
C SER A 78 4.91 5.09 15.99
N TRP A 79 6.01 5.68 15.55
CA TRP A 79 7.32 5.04 15.61
C TRP A 79 8.46 6.05 15.69
N THR A 80 9.44 5.75 16.55
CA THR A 80 10.66 6.54 16.71
C THR A 80 11.79 5.93 15.89
N SER A 81 12.38 6.71 14.99
CA SER A 81 13.53 6.29 14.18
C SER A 81 14.22 7.47 13.50
N VAL A 82 15.45 7.26 13.02
CA VAL A 82 16.11 8.21 12.11
C VAL A 82 15.60 8.00 10.69
N ARG A 83 14.75 8.90 10.20
CA ARG A 83 14.19 8.82 8.83
C ARG A 83 15.10 9.47 7.78
N LYS A 84 15.77 10.55 8.19
CA LYS A 84 16.73 11.31 7.38
C LYS A 84 17.90 11.68 8.28
N LEU A 85 19.14 11.52 7.79
CA LEU A 85 20.35 11.81 8.58
C LEU A 85 20.35 13.23 9.16
N LYS A 86 19.93 14.22 8.37
CA LYS A 86 19.91 15.63 8.77
C LYS A 86 18.90 15.97 9.87
N GLU A 87 17.89 15.12 10.06
CA GLU A 87 16.77 15.36 10.97
C GLU A 87 17.00 14.67 12.32
N GLY A 88 17.91 13.70 12.36
CA GLY A 88 18.12 12.89 13.56
C GLY A 88 16.96 11.95 13.84
N GLU A 89 16.85 11.53 15.09
CA GLU A 89 15.77 10.65 15.54
C GLU A 89 14.49 11.45 15.75
N VAL A 90 13.38 10.95 15.19
CA VAL A 90 12.06 11.56 15.31
C VAL A 90 11.02 10.50 15.62
N THR A 91 9.99 10.88 16.38
CA THR A 91 8.75 10.12 16.52
C THR A 91 7.77 10.63 15.48
N ALA A 92 7.27 9.75 14.62
CA ALA A 92 6.33 10.09 13.58
C ALA A 92 5.22 9.05 13.46
N ASP A 93 4.04 9.50 13.09
CA ASP A 93 2.95 8.62 12.67
C ASP A 93 3.18 8.19 11.22
N LEU A 94 3.48 6.91 11.07
CA LEU A 94 3.82 6.30 9.79
C LEU A 94 2.65 5.47 9.31
N PHE A 95 2.45 5.45 8.00
CA PHE A 95 1.52 4.53 7.37
C PHE A 95 2.18 3.76 6.22
N GLY A 96 1.46 2.75 5.75
CA GLY A 96 1.67 2.03 4.51
C GLY A 96 0.36 1.34 4.15
N PHE A 97 0.29 0.74 2.97
CA PHE A 97 -0.91 0.04 2.54
C PHE A 97 -0.58 -1.33 1.99
N LEU A 98 -1.57 -2.21 2.09
CA LEU A 98 -1.46 -3.56 1.58
C LEU A 98 -1.42 -3.52 0.06
N THR A 99 -0.60 -4.39 -0.49
CA THR A 99 -0.59 -4.68 -1.91
C THR A 99 -1.01 -6.12 -2.13
N THR A 100 -1.57 -6.40 -3.30
CA THR A 100 -1.92 -7.74 -3.79
C THR A 100 -1.38 -7.95 -5.21
N GLU A 101 -1.53 -9.15 -5.78
CA GLU A 101 -1.11 -9.45 -7.15
C GLU A 101 -1.76 -8.49 -8.15
N ALA A 102 -1.07 -8.17 -9.24
CA ALA A 102 -1.61 -7.27 -10.25
C ALA A 102 -2.77 -7.94 -10.99
N ASN A 103 -3.83 -7.19 -11.27
CA ASN A 103 -4.95 -7.65 -12.09
C ASN A 103 -4.64 -7.50 -13.59
N GLY A 104 -5.58 -7.84 -14.48
CA GLY A 104 -5.39 -7.78 -15.93
C GLY A 104 -5.14 -6.38 -16.49
N VAL A 105 -5.51 -5.33 -15.75
CA VAL A 105 -5.33 -3.92 -16.15
C VAL A 105 -3.94 -3.40 -15.75
N VAL A 106 -3.47 -3.74 -14.55
CA VAL A 106 -2.17 -3.25 -14.02
C VAL A 106 -1.00 -4.11 -14.52
N ALA A 107 -1.20 -5.43 -14.64
CA ALA A 107 -0.13 -6.36 -14.96
C ALA A 107 0.67 -6.06 -16.25
N PRO A 108 0.06 -5.55 -17.34
CA PRO A 108 0.80 -5.15 -18.54
C PRO A 108 1.87 -4.08 -18.30
N TYR A 109 1.72 -3.25 -17.26
CA TYR A 109 2.62 -2.14 -16.95
C TYR A 109 3.48 -2.42 -15.72
N HIS A 110 2.94 -3.14 -14.74
CA HIS A 110 3.61 -3.47 -13.49
C HIS A 110 3.13 -4.84 -12.96
N PRO A 111 3.72 -5.95 -13.45
CA PRO A 111 3.20 -7.31 -13.19
C PRO A 111 3.35 -7.76 -11.74
N LYS A 112 4.24 -7.12 -10.97
CA LYS A 112 4.60 -7.59 -9.64
C LYS A 112 3.48 -7.39 -8.62
N ALA A 113 2.72 -6.31 -8.72
CA ALA A 113 1.76 -5.92 -7.70
C ALA A 113 0.82 -4.81 -8.14
N MET A 114 -0.33 -4.73 -7.47
CA MET A 114 -1.15 -3.54 -7.36
C MET A 114 -1.51 -3.26 -5.87
N PRO A 115 -1.94 -2.03 -5.53
CA PRO A 115 -2.52 -1.74 -4.22
C PRO A 115 -3.83 -2.50 -3.97
N VAL A 116 -4.12 -2.82 -2.70
CA VAL A 116 -5.45 -3.29 -2.30
C VAL A 116 -6.41 -2.12 -2.26
N ILE A 117 -7.46 -2.16 -3.08
CA ILE A 117 -8.44 -1.07 -3.23
C ILE A 117 -9.76 -1.48 -2.58
N LEU A 118 -10.23 -0.67 -1.63
CA LEU A 118 -11.54 -0.78 -0.99
C LEU A 118 -12.57 0.01 -1.81
N ARG A 119 -13.63 -0.66 -2.24
CA ARG A 119 -14.61 -0.14 -3.21
C ARG A 119 -15.89 0.38 -2.58
N SER A 120 -16.27 -0.14 -1.42
CA SER A 120 -17.57 0.16 -0.80
C SER A 120 -17.43 0.56 0.66
N ARG A 121 -18.50 1.12 1.22
CA ARG A 121 -18.57 1.46 2.64
C ARG A 121 -18.46 0.21 3.52
N GLU A 122 -18.97 -0.91 3.05
CA GLU A 122 -18.90 -2.21 3.72
C GLU A 122 -17.47 -2.73 3.73
N GLU A 123 -16.75 -2.68 2.61
CA GLU A 123 -15.32 -3.07 2.57
C GLU A 123 -14.48 -2.17 3.48
N ILE A 124 -14.75 -0.85 3.52
CA ILE A 124 -14.11 0.09 4.46
C ILE A 124 -14.41 -0.28 5.91
N LYS A 125 -15.69 -0.52 6.26
CA LYS A 125 -16.10 -0.91 7.61
C LYS A 125 -15.44 -2.22 8.03
N THR A 126 -15.45 -3.22 7.15
CA THR A 126 -14.78 -4.50 7.39
C THR A 126 -13.28 -4.29 7.63
N TRP A 127 -12.61 -3.49 6.81
CA TRP A 127 -11.19 -3.20 6.99
C TRP A 127 -10.87 -2.55 8.34
N LEU A 128 -11.71 -1.61 8.78
CA LEU A 128 -11.49 -0.82 9.99
C LEU A 128 -11.94 -1.52 11.28
N THR A 129 -12.79 -2.55 11.23
CA THR A 129 -13.44 -3.10 12.44
C THR A 129 -13.41 -4.61 12.57
N ALA A 130 -13.27 -5.37 11.47
CA ALA A 130 -13.33 -6.82 11.53
C ALA A 130 -12.05 -7.42 12.13
N PRO A 131 -12.12 -8.63 12.72
CA PRO A 131 -10.94 -9.38 13.12
C PRO A 131 -9.95 -9.54 11.97
N THR A 132 -8.65 -9.57 12.29
CA THR A 132 -7.57 -9.64 11.28
C THR A 132 -7.79 -10.70 10.20
N PRO A 133 -8.18 -11.96 10.50
CA PRO A 133 -8.40 -12.97 9.46
C PRO A 133 -9.46 -12.54 8.44
N VAL A 134 -10.60 -12.01 8.90
CA VAL A 134 -11.69 -11.54 8.03
C VAL A 134 -11.25 -10.34 7.21
N ALA A 135 -10.57 -9.37 7.83
CA ALA A 135 -10.16 -8.17 7.12
C ALA A 135 -9.06 -8.45 6.06
N LEU A 136 -8.24 -9.49 6.25
CA LEU A 136 -7.22 -9.88 5.28
C LEU A 136 -7.79 -10.60 4.05
N GLU A 137 -9.04 -11.06 4.07
CA GLU A 137 -9.74 -11.53 2.85
C GLU A 137 -9.91 -10.41 1.80
N LEU A 138 -9.82 -9.14 2.24
CA LEU A 138 -9.81 -7.98 1.34
C LEU A 138 -8.46 -7.81 0.61
N GLN A 139 -7.39 -8.52 1.00
CA GLN A 139 -6.07 -8.45 0.35
C GLN A 139 -6.05 -9.21 -0.99
N ARG A 140 -6.89 -8.80 -1.92
CA ARG A 140 -7.12 -9.47 -3.22
C ARG A 140 -7.11 -8.46 -4.36
N PRO A 141 -6.76 -8.87 -5.59
CA PRO A 141 -6.78 -7.99 -6.75
C PRO A 141 -8.16 -7.40 -6.98
N LEU A 142 -8.19 -6.17 -7.46
CA LEU A 142 -9.41 -5.53 -7.91
C LEU A 142 -9.88 -6.19 -9.22
N ALA A 143 -11.18 -6.33 -9.42
CA ALA A 143 -11.73 -6.80 -10.71
C ALA A 143 -11.27 -5.87 -11.84
N ASP A 144 -10.93 -6.44 -13.00
CA ASP A 144 -10.44 -5.70 -14.17
C ASP A 144 -11.42 -4.59 -14.60
N SER A 145 -12.72 -4.85 -14.53
CA SER A 145 -13.77 -3.88 -14.89
C SER A 145 -13.92 -2.68 -13.94
N ALA A 146 -13.21 -2.68 -12.80
CA ALA A 146 -13.30 -1.62 -11.79
C ALA A 146 -12.11 -0.65 -11.82
N LEU A 147 -11.22 -0.78 -12.81
CA LEU A 147 -10.05 0.07 -13.01
C LEU A 147 -9.83 0.33 -14.49
N GLN A 148 -9.37 1.53 -14.85
CA GLN A 148 -8.95 1.86 -16.20
C GLN A 148 -7.62 2.61 -16.18
N VAL A 149 -6.88 2.49 -17.27
CA VAL A 149 -5.75 3.38 -17.58
C VAL A 149 -6.32 4.75 -17.98
N LEU A 150 -5.71 5.82 -17.47
CA LEU A 150 -6.05 7.21 -17.81
C LEU A 150 -5.17 7.78 -18.92
#